data_AF-A0A165JRQ7-F1
#
_entry.id   AF-A0A165JRQ7-F1
#
_cell.length_a   1.000
_cell.length_b   1.000
_cell.length_c   1.000
_cell.angle_alpha   90.00
_cell.angle_beta   90.00
_cell.angle_gamma   90.00
#
_symmetry.space_group_name_H-M   'P 1'
#
loop_
_entity.id
_entity.type
_entity.pdbx_description
1 polymer ?
#
loop_
_entity_poly.entity_id
_entity_poly.type
_entity_poly.pdbx_seq_one_letter_code
_entity_poly.pdbx_strand_id
1 'polypeptide(L)'
;MSAKKLSRAFAEGEIKKLRRMKQPLVLKLEASGPPRNPVAAALAQRSLSSAAGKHIRARGAQRRADTVALRKATLNARFTERD
;
A
#
# COMPACT_ATOMS: atom_id res chain seq x y z
N MET A 1 -10.26 48.94 -30.13
CA MET A 1 -8.92 48.27 -30.09
C MET A 1 -8.24 48.66 -28.78
N SER A 2 -8.16 47.75 -27.80
CA SER A 2 -7.51 48.02 -26.51
C SER A 2 -6.01 47.72 -26.59
N ALA A 3 -5.16 48.72 -26.36
CA ALA A 3 -3.72 48.55 -26.39
C ALA A 3 -3.26 47.74 -25.17
N LYS A 4 -2.64 46.58 -25.40
CA LYS A 4 -1.94 45.83 -24.36
C LYS A 4 -0.77 46.67 -23.86
N LYS A 5 -0.96 47.45 -22.80
CA LYS A 5 0.10 48.24 -22.17
C LYS A 5 1.17 47.29 -21.63
N LEU A 6 2.39 47.42 -22.11
CA LEU A 6 3.54 46.70 -21.56
C LEU A 6 3.73 47.13 -20.11
N SER A 7 3.87 46.16 -19.21
CA SER A 7 4.09 46.45 -17.79
C SER A 7 5.36 47.28 -17.59
N ARG A 8 5.38 48.17 -16.59
CA ARG A 8 6.55 49.00 -16.24
C ARG A 8 7.86 48.21 -16.12
N ALA A 9 7.81 47.01 -15.52
CA ALA A 9 8.95 46.11 -15.40
C ALA A 9 9.50 45.59 -16.74
N PHE A 10 8.70 45.60 -17.80
CA PHE A 10 9.16 45.27 -19.16
C PHE A 10 9.94 46.45 -19.76
N ALA A 11 9.45 47.68 -19.56
CA ALA A 11 10.14 48.89 -20.01
C ALA A 11 11.49 49.11 -19.29
N GLU A 12 11.57 48.73 -18.01
CA GLU A 12 12.78 48.80 -17.19
C GLU A 12 13.76 47.64 -17.41
N GLY A 13 13.46 46.68 -18.30
CA GLY A 13 14.36 45.54 -18.60
C GLY A 13 14.43 44.47 -17.51
N GLU A 14 13.55 44.52 -16.52
CA GLU A 14 13.50 43.62 -15.35
C GLU A 14 12.86 42.26 -15.69
N ILE A 15 13.44 41.55 -16.65
CA ILE A 15 12.94 40.28 -17.20
C ILE A 15 12.84 39.20 -16.09
N LYS A 16 13.74 39.21 -15.10
CA LYS A 16 13.70 38.27 -13.96
C LYS A 16 12.45 38.45 -13.11
N LYS A 17 11.99 39.69 -12.89
CA LYS A 17 10.77 40.00 -12.13
C LYS A 17 9.52 39.51 -12.88
N LEU A 18 9.48 39.72 -14.19
CA LEU A 18 8.42 39.19 -15.06
C LEU A 18 8.40 37.65 -15.08
N ARG A 19 9.57 37.00 -15.08
CA ARG A 19 9.67 35.53 -15.04
C ARG A 19 9.19 34.94 -13.71
N ARG A 20 9.46 35.62 -12.59
CA ARG A 20 8.96 35.23 -11.27
C ARG A 20 7.43 35.30 -11.20
N MET A 21 6.85 36.35 -11.79
CA MET A 21 5.39 36.51 -11.88
C MET A 21 4.73 35.48 -12.82
N LYS A 22 5.44 35.06 -13.87
CA LYS A 22 4.98 34.03 -14.83
C LYS A 22 5.26 32.60 -14.39
N GLN A 23 5.86 32.36 -13.22
CA GLN A 23 6.08 30.97 -12.81
C GLN A 23 4.72 30.29 -12.66
N PRO A 24 4.43 29.25 -13.47
CA PRO A 24 3.27 28.43 -13.19
C PRO A 24 3.54 27.79 -11.83
N LEU A 25 2.64 28.03 -10.86
CA LEU A 25 2.61 27.32 -9.59
C LEU A 25 2.22 25.86 -9.89
N VAL A 26 3.09 25.13 -10.58
CA VAL A 26 2.98 23.69 -10.70
C VAL A 26 3.39 23.18 -9.34
N LEU A 27 2.38 23.07 -8.46
CA LEU A 27 2.46 22.24 -7.28
C LEU A 27 2.81 20.84 -7.78
N LYS A 28 4.10 20.51 -7.76
CA LYS A 28 4.56 19.13 -7.85
C LYS A 28 4.11 18.47 -6.55
N LEU A 29 2.85 18.05 -6.54
CA LEU A 29 2.34 17.08 -5.58
C LEU A 29 3.14 15.81 -5.88
N GLU A 30 4.25 15.65 -5.15
CA GLU A 30 4.94 14.35 -5.03
C GLU A 30 3.83 13.33 -4.79
N ALA A 31 3.62 12.45 -5.77
CA ALA A 31 2.60 11.43 -5.73
C ALA A 31 2.79 10.70 -4.41
N SER A 32 1.86 10.93 -3.48
CA SER A 32 1.86 10.49 -2.08
C SER A 32 2.91 9.44 -1.80
N GLY A 33 4.07 9.85 -1.24
CA GLY A 33 5.04 8.91 -0.69
C GLY A 33 4.35 7.95 0.30
N PRO A 34 5.01 6.82 0.64
CA PRO A 34 4.45 5.84 1.57
C PRO A 34 3.91 6.55 2.81
N PRO A 35 2.74 6.13 3.34
CA PRO A 35 2.00 6.91 4.31
C PRO A 35 2.93 7.28 5.47
N ARG A 36 3.00 8.59 5.77
CA ARG A 36 3.77 9.12 6.93
C ARG A 36 3.34 8.51 8.26
N ASN A 37 2.23 7.77 8.26
CA ASN A 37 1.76 7.00 9.39
C ASN A 37 2.48 5.64 9.47
N PRO A 38 3.35 5.42 10.46
CA PRO A 38 4.03 4.14 10.65
C PRO A 38 3.07 2.97 10.86
N VAL A 39 1.89 3.21 11.44
CA VAL A 39 0.86 2.18 11.64
C VAL A 39 0.28 1.73 10.30
N ALA A 40 -0.04 2.66 9.39
CA ALA A 40 -0.55 2.32 8.07
C ALA A 40 0.51 1.57 7.23
N ALA A 41 1.78 1.96 7.34
CA ALA A 41 2.89 1.26 6.72
C ALA A 41 3.03 -0.16 7.28
N ALA A 42 2.99 -0.35 8.60
CA ALA A 42 3.06 -1.66 9.23
C ALA A 42 1.87 -2.55 8.84
N LEU A 43 0.66 -2.00 8.73
CA LEU A 43 -0.54 -2.74 8.33
C LEU A 43 -0.44 -3.20 6.87
N ALA A 44 0.02 -2.33 5.96
CA ALA A 44 0.26 -2.67 4.56
C ALA A 44 1.38 -3.73 4.41
N GLN A 45 2.47 -3.60 5.16
CA GLN A 45 3.54 -4.61 5.17
C GLN A 45 3.06 -5.95 5.74
N ARG A 46 2.21 -5.93 6.78
CA ARG A 46 1.58 -7.14 7.33
C ARG A 46 0.64 -7.81 6.33
N SER A 47 -0.13 -7.05 5.54
CA SER A 47 -1.00 -7.62 4.51
C SER A 47 -0.22 -8.18 3.32
N LEU A 48 0.88 -7.53 2.94
CA LEU A 48 1.78 -8.02 1.88
C LEU A 48 2.61 -9.23 2.35
N SER A 49 2.97 -9.23 3.63
CA SER A 49 3.72 -10.33 4.23
C SER A 49 2.81 -11.52 4.45
N SER A 50 3.00 -12.53 3.61
CA SER A 50 2.52 -13.90 3.84
C SER A 50 3.12 -14.56 5.10
N ALA A 51 3.73 -13.82 6.03
CA ALA A 51 4.17 -14.35 7.32
C ALA A 51 2.98 -14.69 8.24
N ALA A 52 1.87 -13.95 8.14
CA ALA A 52 0.66 -14.25 8.89
C ALA A 52 0.13 -15.64 8.48
N GLY A 53 0.02 -16.55 9.46
CA GLY A 53 -0.41 -17.93 9.21
C GLY A 53 0.58 -18.79 8.42
N LYS A 54 1.86 -18.37 8.27
CA LYS A 54 2.90 -19.23 7.63
C LYS A 54 3.04 -20.58 8.32
N HIS A 55 2.90 -20.60 9.64
CA HIS A 55 2.92 -21.82 10.44
C HIS A 55 1.67 -22.70 10.22
N ILE A 56 0.52 -22.11 9.85
CA ILE A 56 -0.69 -22.85 9.48
C ILE A 56 -0.51 -23.49 8.09
N ARG A 57 0.10 -22.75 7.14
CA ARG A 57 0.41 -23.23 5.78
C ARG A 57 1.68 -24.09 5.70
N ALA A 58 2.37 -24.33 6.81
CA ALA A 58 3.59 -25.13 6.82
C ALA A 58 3.25 -26.61 6.59
N ARG A 59 4.09 -27.30 5.82
CA ARG A 59 3.96 -28.76 5.55
C ARG A 59 3.82 -29.58 6.83
N GLY A 60 4.49 -29.19 7.92
CA GLY A 60 4.38 -29.83 9.22
C GLY A 60 3.02 -29.64 9.89
N ALA A 61 2.38 -28.48 9.72
CA ALA A 61 1.02 -28.24 10.22
C ALA A 61 -0.01 -29.04 9.43
N GLN A 62 0.14 -29.12 8.09
CA GLN A 62 -0.70 -29.99 7.26
C GLN A 62 -0.61 -31.46 7.72
N ARG A 63 0.60 -32.00 7.89
CA ARG A 63 0.80 -33.38 8.37
C ARG A 63 0.10 -33.64 9.70
N ARG A 64 0.17 -32.71 10.67
CA ARG A 64 -0.51 -32.87 11.96
C ARG A 64 -2.04 -32.86 11.80
N ALA A 65 -2.57 -32.00 10.94
CA ALA A 65 -3.99 -31.96 10.63
C ALA A 65 -4.45 -33.30 10.00
N ASP A 66 -3.68 -33.83 9.05
CA ASP A 66 -3.96 -35.11 8.40
C ASP A 66 -3.94 -36.28 9.41
N THR A 67 -2.94 -36.34 10.30
CA THR A 67 -2.88 -37.36 11.37
C THR A 67 -4.08 -37.27 12.31
N VAL A 68 -4.51 -36.06 12.71
CA VAL A 68 -5.69 -35.89 13.56
C VAL A 68 -6.96 -36.31 12.83
N ALA A 69 -7.11 -35.95 11.55
CA ALA A 69 -8.25 -36.34 10.74
C ALA A 69 -8.33 -37.88 10.59
N LEU A 70 -7.22 -38.54 10.29
CA LEU A 70 -7.13 -40.00 10.23
C LEU A 70 -7.48 -40.66 11.57
N ARG A 71 -6.98 -40.11 12.69
CA ARG A 71 -7.30 -40.62 14.03
C ARG A 71 -8.79 -40.45 14.35
N LYS A 72 -9.40 -39.33 13.98
CA LYS A 72 -10.85 -39.13 14.14
C LYS A 72 -11.66 -40.11 13.31
N ALA A 73 -11.29 -40.32 12.05
CA ALA A 73 -11.97 -41.28 11.16
C ALA A 73 -11.92 -42.70 11.70
N THR A 74 -10.76 -43.15 12.22
CA THR A 74 -10.61 -44.49 12.81
C THR A 74 -11.38 -44.66 14.11
N LEU A 75 -11.46 -43.63 14.95
CA LEU A 75 -12.29 -43.66 16.15
C LEU A 75 -13.78 -43.73 15.80
N ASN A 76 -14.23 -42.96 14.81
CA ASN A 76 -15.62 -42.99 14.35
C ASN A 76 -15.99 -44.35 13.74
N ALA A 77 -15.12 -44.92 12.90
CA ALA A 77 -15.35 -46.24 12.31
C ALA A 77 -15.48 -47.35 13.37
N ARG A 78 -14.65 -47.30 14.42
CA ARG A 78 -14.74 -48.25 15.55
C ARG A 78 -15.99 -48.08 16.39
N PHE A 79 -16.58 -46.90 16.39
CA PHE A 79 -17.84 -46.64 17.09
C PHE A 79 -19.00 -47.23 16.29
N THR A 80 -19.04 -47.00 14.97
CA THR A 80 -20.08 -47.54 14.09
C THR A 80 -20.09 -49.06 13.95
N GLU A 81 -18.98 -49.75 14.25
CA GLU A 81 -18.91 -51.22 14.25
C GLU A 81 -19.40 -51.86 15.56
N ARG A 82 -19.65 -51.07 16.61
CA ARG A 82 -20.08 -51.56 17.94
C ARG A 82 -21.56 -51.32 18.25
N ASP A 83 -22.23 -50.54 17.41
CA ASP A 83 -23.69 -50.35 17.41
C ASP A 83 -24.36 -51.39 16.49
#